data_AF-J2YTB4-F1
#
_entry.id   AF-J2YTB4-F1
#
_cell.length_a   1.000
_cell.length_b   1.000
_cell.length_c   1.000
_cell.angle_alpha   90.00
_cell.angle_beta   90.00
_cell.angle_gamma   90.00
#
_symmetry.space_group_name_H-M   'P 1'
#
loop_
_entity.id
_entity.type
_entity.pdbx_description
1 polymer ?
#
loop_
_entity_poly.entity_id
_entity_poly.type
_entity_poly.pdbx_seq_one_letter_code
_entity_poly.pdbx_strand_id
1 'polypeptide(L)'
;MRRRAEKPTRSEAGAARPADAELAQVYDNSCKLCHANPAAGAPLTGDIKAWAPRVLQGADTLLDHAINGYNGMPPMGMCMQCSQEQFLALIAFMSGQQIQ
;
A
#
# COMPACT_ATOMS: atom_id res chain seq x y z
N MET A 1 17.65 -19.56 11.60
CA MET A 1 16.69 -18.58 12.14
C MET A 1 15.81 -18.06 11.02
N ARG A 2 14.75 -18.78 10.62
CA ARG A 2 13.77 -18.26 9.67
C ARG A 2 12.74 -17.49 10.49
N ARG A 3 12.80 -16.14 10.47
CA ARG A 3 11.74 -15.34 11.08
C ARG A 3 10.42 -15.79 10.42
N ARG A 4 9.42 -16.11 11.23
CA ARG A 4 8.06 -16.33 10.73
C ARG A 4 7.66 -15.09 9.92
N ALA A 5 6.77 -15.24 8.94
CA ALA A 5 6.11 -14.12 8.29
C ALA A 5 5.24 -13.38 9.34
N GLU A 6 5.91 -12.59 10.17
CA GLU A 6 5.32 -11.78 11.23
C GLU A 6 4.81 -10.48 10.59
N LYS A 7 3.79 -9.86 11.21
CA LYS A 7 3.32 -8.55 10.79
C LYS A 7 4.47 -7.54 10.88
N PRO A 8 4.72 -6.71 9.85
CA PRO A 8 5.77 -5.68 9.90
C PRO A 8 5.56 -4.74 11.10
N THR A 9 6.66 -4.37 11.74
CA THR A 9 6.67 -3.27 12.71
C THR A 9 6.53 -1.92 12.01
N ARG A 10 6.20 -0.87 12.77
CA ARG A 10 6.22 0.52 12.26
C ARG A 10 7.57 0.89 11.64
N SER A 11 8.67 0.42 12.23
CA SER A 11 10.02 0.71 11.73
C SER A 11 10.27 0.04 10.38
N GLU A 12 9.87 -1.22 10.21
CA GLU A 12 10.07 -1.96 8.96
C GLU A 12 9.18 -1.39 7.85
N ALA A 13 7.89 -1.16 8.11
CA ALA A 13 6.99 -0.56 7.14
C ALA A 13 7.41 0.87 6.77
N GLY A 14 7.92 1.64 7.73
CA GLY A 14 8.40 3.00 7.50
C GLY A 14 9.72 3.08 6.71
N ALA A 15 10.52 2.02 6.70
CA ALA A 15 11.76 1.95 5.92
C ALA A 15 11.52 1.47 4.47
N ALA A 16 10.37 0.85 4.19
CA ALA A 16 10.03 0.39 2.85
C ALA A 16 9.89 1.57 1.88
N ARG A 17 10.44 1.42 0.67
CA ARG A 17 10.29 2.36 -0.44
C ARG A 17 10.23 1.63 -1.79
N PRO A 18 9.41 2.10 -2.74
CA PRO A 18 9.50 1.69 -4.14
C PRO A 18 10.91 1.94 -4.70
N ALA A 19 11.33 1.09 -5.65
CA ALA A 19 12.61 1.28 -6.34
C ALA A 19 12.58 2.44 -7.34
N ASP A 20 11.41 2.69 -7.94
CA ASP A 20 11.18 3.84 -8.79
C ASP A 20 11.09 5.13 -7.95
N ALA A 21 11.83 6.16 -8.37
CA ALA A 21 11.96 7.40 -7.60
C ALA A 21 10.67 8.22 -7.56
N GLU A 22 9.88 8.22 -8.63
CA GLU A 22 8.61 8.92 -8.69
C GLU A 22 7.59 8.25 -7.77
N LEU A 23 7.44 6.93 -7.87
CA LEU A 23 6.58 6.16 -6.97
C LEU A 23 7.03 6.28 -5.51
N ALA A 24 8.35 6.33 -5.24
CA ALA A 24 8.85 6.54 -3.89
C ALA A 24 8.44 7.91 -3.32
N GLN A 25 8.49 8.96 -4.14
CA GLN A 25 8.06 10.28 -3.75
C GLN A 25 6.55 10.34 -3.46
N VAL A 26 5.74 9.69 -4.32
CA VAL A 26 4.29 9.59 -4.12
C VAL A 26 3.97 8.78 -2.85
N TYR A 27 4.61 7.63 -2.67
CA TYR A 27 4.42 6.80 -1.47
C TYR A 27 4.73 7.59 -0.20
N ASP A 28 5.88 8.27 -0.15
CA ASP A 28 6.31 9.04 1.02
C ASP A 28 5.37 10.21 1.35
N ASN A 29 4.82 10.88 0.33
CA ASN A 29 3.96 12.06 0.52
C ASN A 29 2.50 11.73 0.81
N SER A 30 2.02 10.56 0.37
CA SER A 30 0.59 10.25 0.35
C SER A 30 0.30 8.95 1.12
N CYS A 31 0.75 7.81 0.60
CA CYS A 31 0.34 6.49 1.10
C CYS A 31 0.95 6.15 2.47
N LYS A 32 2.21 6.50 2.68
CA LYS A 32 3.02 6.09 3.83
C LYS A 32 2.47 6.59 5.16
N LEU A 33 1.81 7.74 5.17
CA LEU A 33 1.20 8.31 6.37
C LEU A 33 0.30 7.31 7.11
N CYS A 34 -0.45 6.52 6.34
CA CYS A 34 -1.34 5.50 6.87
C CYS A 34 -0.73 4.09 6.76
N HIS A 35 -0.11 3.75 5.63
CA HIS A 35 0.36 2.40 5.36
C HIS A 35 1.71 2.03 6.01
N ALA A 36 2.38 2.97 6.69
CA ALA A 36 3.49 2.67 7.60
C ALA A 36 3.11 2.85 9.08
N ASN A 37 1.88 3.28 9.38
CA ASN A 37 1.44 3.59 10.74
C ASN A 37 0.45 2.54 11.27
N PRO A 38 0.85 1.65 12.20
CA PRO A 38 -0.06 0.62 12.73
C PRO A 38 -1.28 1.19 13.46
N ALA A 39 -1.22 2.43 13.95
CA ALA A 39 -2.35 3.09 14.60
C ALA A 39 -3.42 3.59 13.62
N ALA A 40 -3.11 3.66 12.32
CA ALA A 40 -4.05 4.15 11.29
C ALA A 40 -5.08 3.10 10.86
N GLY A 41 -4.93 1.83 11.26
CA GLY A 41 -5.82 0.73 10.86
C GLY A 41 -5.68 0.28 9.40
N ALA A 42 -4.86 0.96 8.60
CA ALA A 42 -4.54 0.58 7.22
C ALA A 42 -3.65 -0.70 7.19
N PRO A 43 -3.72 -1.52 6.12
CA PRO A 43 -2.81 -2.65 5.94
C PRO A 43 -1.37 -2.12 5.79
N LEU A 44 -0.45 -2.62 6.63
CA LEU A 44 0.93 -2.14 6.60
C LEU A 44 1.63 -2.56 5.30
N THR A 45 2.46 -1.67 4.77
CA THR A 45 3.37 -1.97 3.67
C THR A 45 4.24 -3.19 4.01
N GLY A 46 4.23 -4.19 3.14
CA GLY A 46 4.93 -5.46 3.33
C GLY A 46 4.19 -6.49 4.20
N ASP A 47 3.00 -6.19 4.74
CA ASP A 47 2.20 -7.15 5.51
C ASP A 47 1.47 -8.12 4.58
N ILE A 48 2.20 -9.09 4.04
CA ILE A 48 1.67 -10.08 3.08
C ILE A 48 0.38 -10.75 3.59
N LYS A 49 0.26 -10.97 4.91
CA LYS A 49 -0.92 -11.60 5.50
C LYS A 49 -2.13 -10.68 5.51
N ALA A 50 -1.94 -9.39 5.81
CA ALA A 50 -3.03 -8.41 5.73
C ALA A 50 -3.45 -8.12 4.29
N TRP A 51 -2.49 -8.16 3.35
CA TRP A 51 -2.74 -7.93 1.93
C TRP A 51 -3.33 -9.12 1.19
N ALA A 52 -3.03 -10.36 1.57
CA ALA A 52 -3.55 -11.56 0.91
C ALA A 52 -5.08 -11.55 0.64
N PRO A 53 -5.97 -11.31 1.63
CA PRO A 53 -7.42 -11.26 1.36
C PRO A 53 -7.87 -10.02 0.55
N ARG A 54 -7.03 -9.00 0.44
CA ARG A 54 -7.29 -7.80 -0.37
C ARG A 54 -6.93 -8.05 -1.82
N VAL A 55 -5.75 -8.62 -2.07
CA VAL A 55 -5.30 -9.02 -3.41
C VAL A 55 -6.23 -10.04 -4.06
N LEU A 56 -6.85 -10.92 -3.28
CA LEU A 56 -7.87 -11.86 -3.77
C LEU A 56 -9.14 -11.18 -4.34
N GLN A 57 -9.38 -9.90 -4.05
CA GLN A 57 -10.51 -9.15 -4.63
C GLN A 57 -10.22 -8.69 -6.07
N GLY A 58 -8.97 -8.77 -6.52
CA GLY A 58 -8.54 -8.35 -7.86
C GLY A 58 -8.10 -6.89 -7.94
N ALA A 59 -7.34 -6.57 -8.99
CA ALA A 59 -6.76 -5.24 -9.19
C ALA A 59 -7.82 -4.15 -9.34
N ASP A 60 -8.87 -4.41 -10.10
CA ASP A 60 -9.95 -3.44 -10.35
C ASP A 60 -10.60 -2.97 -9.05
N THR A 61 -10.87 -3.88 -8.11
CA THR A 61 -11.48 -3.51 -6.82
C THR A 61 -10.50 -2.71 -5.96
N LEU A 62 -9.22 -3.09 -5.93
CA LEU A 62 -8.21 -2.35 -5.17
C LEU A 62 -7.97 -0.95 -5.74
N LEU A 63 -7.97 -0.83 -7.07
CA LEU A 63 -7.85 0.44 -7.77
C LEU A 63 -9.07 1.33 -7.54
N ASP A 64 -10.28 0.78 -7.66
CA ASP A 64 -11.53 1.48 -7.34
C ASP A 64 -11.50 2.04 -5.92
N HIS A 65 -11.11 1.22 -4.94
CA HIS A 65 -11.00 1.65 -3.54
C HIS A 65 -9.93 2.74 -3.35
N ALA A 66 -8.80 2.67 -4.06
CA ALA A 66 -7.75 3.69 -4.04
C ALA A 66 -8.24 5.04 -4.60
N ILE A 67 -8.97 5.02 -5.71
CA ILE A 67 -9.49 6.21 -6.38
C ILE A 67 -10.65 6.82 -5.60
N ASN A 68 -11.63 6.00 -5.21
CA ASN A 68 -12.89 6.47 -4.63
C ASN A 68 -12.85 6.60 -3.10
N GLY A 69 -11.80 6.07 -2.46
CA GLY A 69 -11.71 5.98 -1.02
C GLY A 69 -12.51 4.81 -0.47
N TYR A 70 -12.03 4.23 0.63
CA TYR A 70 -12.63 3.03 1.22
C TYR A 70 -12.25 2.86 2.69
N ASN A 71 -13.24 2.60 3.54
CA ASN A 71 -13.06 2.22 4.95
C ASN A 71 -12.05 3.12 5.72
N GLY A 72 -12.20 4.44 5.60
CA GLY A 72 -11.33 5.44 6.23
C GLY A 72 -10.11 5.86 5.40
N MET A 73 -9.82 5.19 4.28
CA MET A 73 -8.87 5.69 3.28
C MET A 73 -9.52 6.82 2.47
N PRO A 74 -8.90 8.01 2.39
CA PRO A 74 -9.46 9.12 1.62
C PRO A 74 -9.43 8.83 0.12
N PRO A 75 -10.33 9.44 -0.68
CA PRO A 75 -10.28 9.37 -2.13
C PRO A 75 -8.89 9.73 -2.67
N MET A 76 -8.48 9.05 -3.73
CA MET A 76 -7.17 9.15 -4.36
C MET A 76 -5.98 8.87 -3.43
N GLY A 77 -6.18 8.33 -2.23
CA GLY A 77 -5.12 8.08 -1.26
C GLY A 77 -4.26 9.31 -0.95
N MET A 78 -4.83 10.52 -1.04
CA MET A 78 -4.12 11.83 -0.98
C MET A 78 -3.14 12.11 -2.14
N CYS A 79 -3.26 11.43 -3.27
CA CYS A 79 -2.51 11.71 -4.49
C CYS A 79 -3.47 12.09 -5.63
N MET A 80 -3.90 13.35 -5.65
CA MET A 80 -4.88 13.84 -6.63
C MET A 80 -4.36 13.86 -8.07
N GLN A 81 -3.05 13.72 -8.27
CA GLN A 81 -2.39 13.70 -9.58
C GLN A 81 -1.99 12.29 -10.03
N CYS A 82 -2.25 11.26 -9.23
CA CYS A 82 -1.82 9.91 -9.55
C CYS A 82 -2.62 9.32 -10.71
N SER A 83 -1.93 8.65 -11.62
CA SER A 83 -2.54 7.81 -12.65
C SER A 83 -2.98 6.46 -12.08
N GLN A 84 -3.82 5.73 -12.83
CA GLN A 84 -4.23 4.37 -12.47
C GLN A 84 -3.03 3.42 -12.38
N GLU A 85 -2.07 3.57 -13.30
CA GLU A 85 -0.84 2.77 -13.32
C GLU A 85 0.01 3.02 -12.08
N GLN A 86 0.11 4.27 -11.62
CA GLN A 86 0.81 4.62 -10.39
C GLN A 86 0.13 4.00 -9.16
N PHE A 87 -1.21 4.02 -9.10
CA PHE A 87 -1.94 3.35 -8.02
C PHE A 87 -1.69 1.85 -8.03
N LEU A 88 -1.81 1.17 -9.17
CA LEU A 88 -1.56 -0.27 -9.26
C LEU A 88 -0.12 -0.62 -8.86
N ALA A 89 0.87 0.17 -9.29
CA ALA A 89 2.25 -0.02 -8.90
C ALA A 89 2.49 0.18 -7.39
N LEU A 90 1.84 1.17 -6.78
CA LEU A 90 1.89 1.42 -5.34
C LEU A 90 1.19 0.32 -4.54
N ILE A 91 0.05 -0.19 -5.02
CA ILE A 91 -0.66 -1.33 -4.40
C ILE A 91 0.21 -2.59 -4.49
N ALA A 92 0.84 -2.85 -5.64
CA ALA A 92 1.76 -3.97 -5.81
C ALA A 92 2.97 -3.85 -4.88
N PHE A 93 3.56 -2.67 -4.79
CA PHE A 93 4.64 -2.37 -3.84
C PHE A 93 4.22 -2.61 -2.38
N MET A 94 3.08 -2.04 -1.95
CA MET A 94 2.63 -2.15 -0.57
C MET A 94 2.21 -3.56 -0.18
N SER A 95 1.61 -4.31 -1.11
CA SER A 95 1.24 -5.71 -0.90
C SER A 95 2.42 -6.66 -0.98
N GLY A 96 3.53 -6.27 -1.61
CA GLY A 96 4.65 -7.16 -1.91
C GLY A 96 4.27 -8.25 -2.92
N GLN A 97 3.21 -8.03 -3.71
CA GLN A 97 2.67 -8.99 -4.68
C GLN A 97 2.48 -8.30 -6.03
N GLN A 98 2.58 -9.07 -7.11
CA GLN A 98 2.27 -8.55 -8.43
C GLN A 98 0.75 -8.51 -8.61
N ILE A 99 0.24 -7.33 -8.93
CA ILE A 99 -1.19 -7.05 -9.13
C ILE A 99 -1.36 -6.78 -10.63
N GLN A 100 -2.23 -7.54 -11.28
CA GLN A 100 -2.58 -7.41 -12.71
C GLN A 100 -3.98 -6.87 -12.84
#